data_AF-A0A534A619-F1
#
_entry.id   AF-A0A534A619-F1
#
_cell.length_a   1.000
_cell.length_b   1.000
_cell.length_c   1.000
_cell.angle_alpha   90.00
_cell.angle_beta   90.00
_cell.angle_gamma   90.00
#
_symmetry.space_group_name_H-M   'P 1'
#
loop_
_entity.id
_entity.type
_entity.pdbx_description
1 polymer ?
#
loop_
_entity_poly.entity_id
_entity_poly.type
_entity_poly.pdbx_seq_one_letter_code
_entity_poly.pdbx_strand_id
1 'polypeptide(L)'
;MKTVTDFVNGSLHIIRRMRFRALVVVLMVWGSSGVYAANDPIAELGRSLFNDTSLSRDGRTSCQSCHDPLHAYADPRPRSVGTNGQVG
;
A
#
# COMPACT_ATOMS: atom_id res chain seq x y z
N MET A 1 -48.75 26.96 -25.03
CA MET A 1 -47.28 26.94 -25.25
C MET A 1 -46.44 26.91 -23.96
N LYS A 2 -47.02 26.59 -22.78
CA LYS A 2 -46.27 26.47 -21.51
C LYS A 2 -45.81 25.02 -21.19
N THR A 3 -46.52 24.03 -21.72
CA THR A 3 -46.29 22.60 -21.43
C THR A 3 -45.00 22.02 -22.01
N VAL A 4 -44.52 22.53 -23.14
CA VAL A 4 -43.29 22.02 -23.80
C VAL A 4 -42.05 22.50 -23.05
N THR A 5 -42.01 23.75 -22.60
CA THR A 5 -40.90 24.31 -21.81
C THR A 5 -40.79 23.64 -20.45
N ASP A 6 -41.91 23.29 -19.81
CA ASP A 6 -41.92 22.63 -18.49
C ASP A 6 -41.39 21.19 -18.56
N PHE A 7 -41.69 20.48 -19.66
CA PHE A 7 -41.16 19.13 -19.90
C PHE A 7 -39.65 19.14 -20.17
N VAL A 8 -39.16 20.11 -20.95
CA VAL A 8 -37.73 20.29 -21.25
C VAL A 8 -36.96 20.67 -19.97
N ASN A 9 -37.50 21.57 -19.16
CA ASN A 9 -36.90 21.99 -17.89
C ASN A 9 -36.87 20.85 -16.86
N GLY A 10 -37.94 20.06 -16.75
CA GLY A 10 -37.98 18.89 -15.86
C GLY A 10 -36.98 17.80 -16.23
N SER A 11 -36.83 17.53 -17.53
CA SER A 11 -35.86 16.54 -18.04
C SER A 11 -34.41 16.98 -17.79
N LEU A 12 -34.12 18.28 -17.94
CA LEU A 12 -32.79 18.85 -17.66
C LEU A 12 -32.41 18.73 -16.17
N HIS A 13 -33.36 18.89 -15.26
CA HIS A 13 -33.16 18.70 -13.82
C HIS A 13 -32.85 17.26 -13.44
N ILE A 14 -33.52 16.30 -14.08
CA ILE A 14 -33.29 14.86 -13.87
C ILE A 14 -31.90 14.48 -14.37
N ILE A 15 -31.51 14.93 -15.58
CA ILE A 15 -30.19 14.67 -16.16
C ILE A 15 -29.06 15.32 -15.32
N ARG A 16 -29.22 16.57 -14.86
CA ARG A 16 -28.23 17.22 -13.97
C ARG A 16 -28.07 16.49 -12.64
N ARG A 17 -29.17 16.02 -12.03
CA ARG A 17 -29.14 15.22 -10.79
C ARG A 17 -28.48 13.87 -10.99
N MET A 18 -28.76 13.20 -12.11
CA MET A 18 -28.14 11.90 -12.44
C MET A 18 -26.64 12.03 -12.66
N ARG A 19 -26.19 13.05 -13.39
CA ARG A 19 -24.78 13.32 -13.65
C ARG A 19 -24.02 13.71 -12.38
N PHE A 20 -24.61 14.53 -11.51
CA PHE A 20 -24.00 14.88 -10.23
C PHE A 20 -23.87 13.67 -9.30
N ARG A 21 -24.91 12.83 -9.21
CA ARG A 21 -24.87 11.58 -8.43
C ARG A 21 -23.82 10.60 -8.95
N ALA A 22 -23.72 10.42 -10.26
CA ALA A 22 -22.71 9.56 -10.87
C ALA A 22 -21.28 10.06 -10.60
N LEU A 23 -21.04 11.36 -10.72
CA LEU A 23 -19.72 11.96 -10.44
C LEU A 23 -19.32 11.81 -8.96
N VAL A 24 -20.26 11.99 -8.02
CA VAL A 24 -20.00 11.79 -6.59
C VAL A 24 -19.64 10.33 -6.27
N VAL A 25 -20.31 9.37 -6.88
CA VAL A 25 -20.00 7.94 -6.70
C VAL A 25 -18.63 7.58 -7.28
N VAL A 26 -18.29 8.09 -8.47
CA VAL A 26 -16.97 7.86 -9.09
C VAL A 26 -15.84 8.45 -8.23
N LEU A 27 -16.01 9.65 -7.67
CA LEU A 27 -15.03 10.27 -6.77
C LEU A 27 -14.83 9.47 -5.48
N MET A 28 -15.90 8.94 -4.88
CA MET A 28 -15.81 8.09 -3.68
C MET A 28 -15.10 6.76 -3.97
N VAL A 29 -15.39 6.12 -5.10
CA VAL A 29 -14.77 4.83 -5.47
C VAL A 29 -13.28 4.99 -5.79
N TRP A 30 -12.88 6.08 -6.45
CA TRP A 30 -11.47 6.31 -6.81
C TRP A 30 -10.63 6.93 -5.67
N GLY A 31 -11.24 7.63 -4.72
CA GLY A 31 -10.52 8.22 -3.57
C GLY A 31 -10.08 7.23 -2.49
N SER A 32 -10.57 5.98 -2.54
CA SER A 32 -10.37 4.99 -1.47
C SER A 32 -9.06 4.19 -1.57
N SER A 33 -8.34 4.28 -2.69
CA SER A 33 -7.14 3.46 -2.94
C SER A 33 -5.84 4.06 -2.38
N GLY A 34 -5.88 5.24 -1.74
CA GLY A 34 -4.70 6.04 -1.39
C GLY A 34 -4.25 6.01 0.07
N VAL A 35 -4.77 5.11 0.92
CA VAL A 35 -4.57 5.17 2.39
C VAL A 35 -3.72 4.02 2.95
N TYR A 36 -2.87 3.37 2.15
CA TYR A 36 -1.71 2.66 2.71
C TYR A 36 -0.66 3.70 3.12
N ALA A 37 -1.01 4.46 4.16
CA ALA A 37 -0.23 5.54 4.72
C ALA A 37 1.07 5.01 5.36
N ALA A 38 2.05 5.89 5.54
CA ALA A 38 3.42 5.67 6.01
C ALA A 38 3.61 4.92 7.36
N ASN A 39 2.53 4.39 7.96
CA ASN A 39 2.49 3.65 9.22
C ASN A 39 1.52 2.47 9.08
N ASP A 40 1.75 1.65 8.06
CA ASP A 40 1.13 0.33 7.93
C ASP A 40 1.62 -0.57 9.08
N PRO A 41 0.74 -1.06 9.98
CA PRO A 41 1.12 -1.93 11.08
C PRO A 41 1.90 -3.18 10.62
N ILE A 42 1.63 -3.69 9.41
CA ILE A 42 2.35 -4.82 8.83
C ILE A 42 3.77 -4.41 8.44
N ALA A 43 3.97 -3.19 7.93
CA ALA A 43 5.31 -2.69 7.60
C ALA A 43 6.16 -2.50 8.87
N GLU A 44 5.58 -1.98 9.95
CA GLU A 44 6.30 -1.79 11.21
C GLU A 44 6.63 -3.12 11.90
N LEU A 45 5.69 -4.07 11.88
CA LEU A 45 5.94 -5.43 12.32
C LEU A 45 7.06 -6.08 11.48
N GLY A 46 6.99 -5.94 10.15
CA GLY A 46 8.01 -6.44 9.24
C GLY A 46 9.39 -5.86 9.53
N ARG A 47 9.48 -4.55 9.82
CA ARG A 47 10.73 -3.89 10.23
C ARG A 47 11.30 -4.47 11.52
N SER A 48 10.44 -4.76 12.49
CA SER A 48 10.85 -5.37 13.76
C SER A 48 11.40 -6.78 13.54
N LEU A 49 10.68 -7.61 12.79
CA LEU A 49 11.08 -8.98 12.47
C LEU A 49 12.37 -9.05 11.63
N PHE A 50 12.58 -8.09 10.71
CA PHE A 50 13.78 -8.04 9.86
C PHE A 50 15.09 -7.97 10.67
N ASN A 51 15.03 -7.36 11.85
CA ASN A 51 16.18 -7.18 12.74
C ASN A 51 16.24 -8.24 13.86
N ASP A 52 15.23 -9.10 13.98
CA ASP A 52 15.10 -10.03 15.10
C ASP A 52 15.90 -11.33 14.86
N THR A 53 16.87 -11.60 15.73
CA THR A 53 17.70 -12.81 15.64
C THR A 53 17.04 -14.05 16.23
N SER A 54 15.97 -13.90 17.03
CA SER A 54 15.27 -15.02 17.67
C SER A 54 14.60 -15.97 16.64
N LEU A 55 14.39 -15.47 15.42
CA LEU A 55 13.90 -16.23 14.27
C LEU A 55 14.93 -17.24 13.74
N SER A 56 16.22 -17.05 14.03
CA SER A 56 17.26 -18.02 13.66
C SER A 56 17.37 -19.16 14.64
N ARG A 57 17.67 -20.36 14.12
CA ARG A 57 17.85 -21.58 14.92
C ARG A 57 18.92 -21.43 16.03
N ASP A 58 19.95 -20.63 15.79
CA ASP A 58 21.03 -20.39 16.73
C ASP A 58 20.93 -19.04 17.47
N GLY A 59 19.89 -18.25 17.22
CA GLY A 59 19.66 -16.95 17.88
C GLY A 59 20.65 -15.85 17.48
N ARG A 60 21.45 -16.05 16.42
CA ARG A 60 22.57 -15.16 16.05
C ARG A 60 22.38 -14.41 14.73
N THR A 61 21.44 -14.83 13.89
CA THR A 61 21.27 -14.30 12.53
C THR A 61 19.87 -13.72 12.35
N SER A 62 19.75 -12.54 11.77
CA SER A 62 18.49 -11.97 11.30
C SER A 62 18.58 -11.68 9.80
N CYS A 63 17.51 -11.16 9.19
CA CYS A 63 17.55 -10.74 7.79
C CYS A 63 18.61 -9.65 7.58
N GLN A 64 18.69 -8.69 8.52
CA GLN A 64 19.67 -7.60 8.48
C GLN A 64 21.14 -8.08 8.52
N SER A 65 21.41 -9.27 9.08
CA SER A 65 22.78 -9.81 9.16
C SER A 65 23.45 -10.00 7.79
N CYS A 66 22.66 -10.20 6.74
CA CYS A 66 23.14 -10.25 5.36
C CYS A 66 22.59 -9.09 4.50
N HIS A 67 21.49 -8.45 4.90
CA HIS A 67 20.89 -7.34 4.16
C HIS A 67 21.19 -5.99 4.84
N ASP A 68 22.39 -5.45 4.61
CA ASP A 68 22.87 -4.22 5.25
C ASP A 68 22.34 -2.94 4.55
N PRO A 69 21.59 -2.06 5.25
CA PRO A 69 21.11 -0.79 4.69
C PRO A 69 22.21 0.10 4.10
N LEU A 70 23.44 0.05 4.62
CA LEU A 70 24.58 0.83 4.10
C LEU A 70 25.05 0.33 2.74
N HIS A 71 24.72 -0.92 2.40
CA HIS A 71 25.08 -1.58 1.15
C HIS A 71 23.82 -1.87 0.31
N ALA A 72 22.83 -0.97 0.36
CA ALA A 72 21.56 -1.10 -0.37
C ALA A 72 20.83 -2.42 -0.06
N TYR A 73 20.91 -2.88 1.19
CA TYR A 73 20.37 -4.14 1.68
C TYR A 73 21.00 -5.37 1.00
N ALA A 74 22.21 -5.27 0.43
CA ALA A 74 22.98 -6.41 0.00
C ALA A 74 24.02 -6.82 1.06
N ASP A 75 24.55 -8.03 0.92
CA ASP A 75 25.67 -8.46 1.74
C ASP A 75 26.96 -7.87 1.15
N PRO A 76 27.77 -7.12 1.93
CA PRO A 76 29.05 -6.62 1.44
C PRO A 76 30.08 -7.73 1.21
N ARG A 77 29.82 -8.95 1.72
CA ARG A 77 30.72 -10.10 1.52
C ARG A 77 30.46 -10.76 0.15
N PRO A 78 31.47 -11.42 -0.44
CA PRO A 78 31.27 -12.18 -1.68
C PRO A 78 30.27 -13.34 -1.56
N ARG A 79 30.09 -13.88 -0.35
CA ARG A 79 29.18 -14.98 -0.01
C ARG A 79 28.61 -14.70 1.37
N SER A 80 27.33 -14.98 1.54
CA SER A 80 26.64 -14.74 2.81
C SER A 80 26.90 -15.87 3.78
N VAL A 81 26.93 -15.55 5.07
CA VAL A 81 27.02 -16.52 6.17
C VAL A 81 25.70 -16.50 6.92
N GLY A 82 24.91 -17.55 6.75
CA GLY A 82 23.63 -17.77 7.41
C GLY A 82 23.74 -18.54 8.73
N THR A 83 22.60 -19.03 9.20
CA THR A 83 22.47 -19.74 10.48
C THR A 83 23.48 -20.89 10.62
N ASN A 84 24.04 -21.07 11.83
CA ASN A 84 25.09 -22.06 12.11
C ASN A 84 26.38 -21.90 11.28
N GLY A 85 26.61 -20.74 10.66
CA GLY A 85 27.81 -20.49 9.85
C GLY A 85 27.73 -21.04 8.43
N GLN A 86 26.54 -21.37 7.94
CA GLN A 86 26.35 -21.90 6.59
C GLN A 86 26.67 -20.83 5.54
N VAL A 87 27.57 -21.11 4.61
CA VAL A 87 27.99 -20.18 3.55
C VAL A 87 27.18 -20.43 2.28
N GLY A 88 26.60 -19.38 1.69
CA GLY A 88 25.65 -19.45 0.58
C GLY A 88 25.77 -18.35 -0.46
#